data_AF-A0A1R0KN80-F1
#
_entry.id   AF-A0A1R0KN80-F1
#
_cell.length_a   1.000
_cell.length_b   1.000
_cell.length_c   1.000
_cell.angle_alpha   90.00
_cell.angle_beta   90.00
_cell.angle_gamma   90.00
#
_symmetry.space_group_name_H-M   'P 1'
#
loop_
_entity.id
_entity.type
_entity.pdbx_description
1 polymer ?
#
loop_
_entity_poly.entity_id
_entity_poly.type
_entity_poly.pdbx_seq_one_letter_code
_entity_poly.pdbx_strand_id
1 'polypeptide(L)'
;MLPSMLPPGVTAQEISYRNGRKQVIYTAPYPSEGPVLVQDLLGRQAWVFMYAHFVFTWAEGAVQVQVSHGTLSGPKMPLWQGVSIPGFWSGPTLAKFGRAWALEQMSGRRGTPAVITE
;
A
#
# COMPACT_ATOMS: atom_id res chain seq x y z
N MET A 1 26.07 15.95 -14.30
CA MET A 1 26.55 14.80 -13.51
C MET A 1 25.33 14.07 -12.99
N LEU A 2 25.16 12.78 -13.31
CA LEU A 2 24.13 11.96 -12.67
C LEU A 2 24.50 11.82 -11.17
N PRO A 3 23.55 11.99 -10.23
CA PRO A 3 23.83 11.71 -8.83
C PRO A 3 24.31 10.26 -8.70
N SER A 4 25.48 10.07 -8.10
CA SER A 4 26.26 8.83 -8.17
C SER A 4 25.64 7.65 -7.41
N MET A 5 24.56 7.83 -6.68
CA MET A 5 23.76 6.74 -6.12
C MET A 5 22.28 7.14 -6.05
N LEU A 6 21.42 6.41 -6.75
CA LEU A 6 19.97 6.52 -6.55
C LEU A 6 19.58 5.79 -5.25
N PRO A 7 18.60 6.29 -4.49
CA PRO A 7 18.08 5.55 -3.35
C PRO A 7 17.56 4.16 -3.77
N PRO A 8 17.52 3.17 -2.86
CA PRO A 8 17.03 1.83 -3.18
C PRO A 8 15.64 1.84 -3.82
N GLY A 9 15.49 1.13 -4.93
CA GLY A 9 14.24 1.05 -5.68
C GLY A 9 13.92 2.26 -6.56
N VAL A 10 14.70 3.36 -6.48
CA VAL A 10 14.56 4.50 -7.39
C VAL A 10 15.20 4.18 -8.73
N THR A 11 14.44 4.33 -9.80
CA THR A 11 14.92 4.15 -11.17
C THR A 11 14.95 5.48 -11.90
N ALA A 12 15.95 5.66 -12.78
CA ALA A 12 16.05 6.82 -13.66
C ALA A 12 15.84 6.37 -15.11
N GLN A 13 14.97 7.09 -15.83
CA GLN A 13 14.71 6.85 -17.25
C GLN A 13 14.88 8.16 -18.04
N GLU A 14 15.71 8.13 -19.08
CA GLU A 14 15.77 9.23 -20.04
C GLU A 14 14.61 9.10 -21.03
N ILE A 15 13.81 10.14 -21.15
CA ILE A 15 12.73 10.26 -22.14
C ILE A 15 13.13 11.30 -23.16
N SER A 16 12.98 10.93 -24.44
CA SER A 16 13.15 11.85 -25.57
C SER A 16 11.78 12.34 -26.04
N TYR A 17 11.55 13.65 -25.99
CA TYR A 17 10.35 14.28 -26.50
C TYR A 17 10.45 14.49 -28.02
N ARG A 18 9.30 14.63 -28.68
CA ARG A 18 9.21 14.82 -30.15
C ARG A 18 10.00 16.02 -30.67
N ASN A 19 10.23 17.04 -29.84
CA ASN A 19 10.99 18.24 -30.18
C ASN A 19 12.52 18.09 -29.96
N GLY A 20 13.01 16.87 -29.74
CA GLY A 20 14.44 16.60 -29.51
C GLY A 20 14.92 16.90 -28.08
N ARG A 21 14.05 17.43 -27.20
CA ARG A 21 14.38 17.60 -25.78
C ARG A 21 14.52 16.23 -25.12
N LYS A 22 15.55 16.08 -24.29
CA LYS A 22 15.74 14.92 -23.41
C LYS A 22 15.50 15.31 -21.97
N GLN A 23 14.92 14.42 -21.19
CA GLN A 23 14.69 14.62 -19.76
C GLN A 23 14.85 13.31 -19.01
N VAL A 24 15.54 13.36 -17.87
CA VAL A 24 15.59 12.23 -16.93
C VAL A 24 14.40 12.31 -15.99
N ILE A 25 13.62 11.24 -15.92
CA ILE A 25 12.56 11.04 -14.95
C ILE A 25 13.04 10.06 -13.90
N TYR A 26 12.78 10.37 -12.63
CA TYR A 26 13.07 9.50 -11.50
C TYR A 26 11.76 8.93 -10.95
N THR A 27 11.69 7.62 -10.81
CA THR A 27 10.54 6.90 -10.28
C THR A 27 10.93 6.23 -8.98
N ALA A 28 10.21 6.50 -7.90
CA ALA A 28 10.41 5.88 -6.59
C ALA A 28 9.27 4.90 -6.28
N PRO A 29 9.53 3.81 -5.52
CA PRO A 29 8.46 2.97 -5.03
C PRO A 29 7.58 3.74 -4.04
N TYR A 30 6.30 3.38 -3.97
CA TYR A 30 5.43 3.93 -2.94
C TYR A 30 5.94 3.57 -1.53
N PRO A 31 5.77 4.48 -0.55
CA PRO A 31 6.14 4.19 0.83
C PRO A 31 5.35 2.98 1.34
N SER A 32 6.00 2.14 2.14
CA SER A 32 5.40 0.95 2.73
C SER A 32 6.00 0.64 4.09
N GLU A 33 5.17 0.19 5.03
CA GLU A 33 5.57 -0.22 6.37
C GLU A 33 4.84 -1.54 6.74
N GLY A 34 5.50 -2.38 7.54
CA GLY A 34 4.96 -3.68 7.92
C GLY A 34 4.98 -4.73 6.79
N PRO A 35 4.22 -5.83 6.92
CA PRO A 35 3.20 -6.09 7.94
C PRO A 35 3.80 -6.29 9.34
N VAL A 36 3.12 -5.79 10.37
CA VAL A 36 3.48 -6.01 11.78
C VAL A 36 2.27 -6.47 12.57
N LEU A 37 2.50 -7.30 13.59
CA LEU A 37 1.46 -7.77 14.50
C LEU A 37 1.36 -6.80 15.68
N VAL A 38 0.14 -6.33 15.97
CA VAL A 38 -0.14 -5.43 17.10
C VAL A 38 -1.34 -5.95 17.89
N GLN A 39 -1.58 -5.36 19.07
CA GLN A 39 -2.86 -5.50 19.77
C GLN A 39 -3.77 -4.32 19.45
N ASP A 40 -5.04 -4.58 19.14
CA ASP A 40 -6.07 -3.57 18.97
C ASP A 40 -6.56 -3.01 20.33
N LEU A 41 -7.43 -1.99 20.29
CA LEU A 41 -7.98 -1.36 21.50
C LEU A 41 -8.84 -2.30 22.36
N LEU A 42 -9.25 -3.44 21.81
CA LEU A 42 -10.02 -4.49 22.50
C LEU A 42 -9.12 -5.64 22.95
N GLY A 43 -7.79 -5.51 22.80
CA GLY A 43 -6.80 -6.51 23.18
C GLY A 43 -6.65 -7.67 22.19
N ARG A 44 -7.31 -7.63 21.03
CA ARG A 44 -7.19 -8.68 20.01
C ARG A 44 -5.93 -8.48 19.18
N GLN A 45 -5.37 -9.58 18.68
CA GLN A 45 -4.28 -9.48 17.72
C GLN A 45 -4.77 -8.89 16.39
N ALA A 46 -3.97 -8.04 15.76
CA ALA A 46 -4.28 -7.48 14.45
C ALA A 46 -2.99 -7.35 13.63
N TRP A 47 -3.06 -7.78 12.37
CA TRP A 47 -2.03 -7.43 11.40
C TRP A 47 -2.26 -6.00 10.92
N VAL A 48 -1.18 -5.21 10.84
CA VAL A 48 -1.20 -3.87 10.26
C VAL A 48 -0.15 -3.74 9.19
N PHE A 49 -0.53 -3.18 8.05
CA PHE A 49 0.33 -2.96 6.90
C PHE A 49 0.03 -1.59 6.30
N MET A 50 1.04 -0.87 5.81
CA MET A 50 0.87 0.39 5.11
C MET A 50 1.46 0.30 3.70
N TYR A 51 0.72 0.82 2.73
CA TYR A 51 1.20 1.02 1.37
C TYR A 51 0.61 2.30 0.77
N ALA A 52 1.47 3.16 0.21
CA ALA A 52 1.06 4.45 -0.37
C ALA A 52 0.18 5.30 0.59
N HIS A 53 0.51 5.28 1.89
CA HIS A 53 -0.27 5.90 2.98
C HIS A 53 -1.66 5.34 3.25
N PHE A 54 -2.06 4.25 2.58
CA PHE A 54 -3.20 3.43 3.03
C PHE A 54 -2.73 2.47 4.11
N VAL A 55 -3.29 2.60 5.31
CA VAL A 55 -3.05 1.73 6.46
C VAL A 55 -4.19 0.73 6.55
N PHE A 56 -3.84 -0.54 6.45
CA PHE A 56 -4.74 -1.68 6.52
C PHE A 56 -4.62 -2.33 7.89
N THR A 57 -5.74 -2.54 8.57
CA THR A 57 -5.81 -3.25 9.86
C THR A 57 -6.73 -4.45 9.74
N TRP A 58 -6.20 -5.63 10.01
CA TRP A 58 -6.92 -6.90 9.95
C TRP A 58 -6.87 -7.63 11.30
N ALA A 59 -7.94 -7.46 12.08
CA ALA A 59 -8.08 -8.12 13.36
C ALA A 59 -8.23 -9.63 13.20
N GLU A 60 -7.71 -10.39 14.17
CA GLU A 60 -7.86 -11.84 14.25
C GLU A 60 -9.35 -12.23 14.26
N GLY A 61 -9.69 -13.26 13.47
CA GLY A 61 -11.07 -13.73 13.30
C GLY A 61 -11.97 -12.84 12.43
N ALA A 62 -11.50 -11.67 12.00
CA ALA A 62 -12.27 -10.84 11.07
C ALA A 62 -12.14 -11.33 9.63
N VAL A 63 -13.21 -11.20 8.85
CA VAL A 63 -13.22 -11.44 7.39
C VAL A 63 -13.06 -10.16 6.58
N GLN A 64 -12.82 -9.04 7.27
CA GLN A 64 -12.78 -7.70 6.72
C GLN A 64 -11.60 -6.90 7.28
N VAL A 65 -11.11 -5.97 6.46
CA VAL A 65 -10.02 -5.04 6.76
C VAL A 65 -10.58 -3.63 6.93
N GLN A 66 -10.04 -2.93 7.91
CA GLN A 66 -10.25 -1.50 8.10
C GLN A 66 -9.15 -0.72 7.36
N VAL A 67 -9.51 0.35 6.65
CA VAL A 67 -8.56 1.14 5.87
C VAL A 67 -8.56 2.60 6.36
N SER A 68 -7.37 3.11 6.64
CA SER A 68 -7.15 4.50 7.07
C SER A 68 -6.06 5.17 6.21
N HIS A 69 -5.97 6.49 6.25
CA HIS A 69 -4.85 7.26 5.71
C HIS A 69 -3.83 7.56 6.82
N GLY A 70 -2.54 7.34 6.59
CA GLY A 70 -1.48 7.75 7.53
C GLY A 70 -0.21 6.87 7.46
N THR A 71 0.38 6.63 8.62
CA THR A 71 1.52 5.72 8.84
C THR A 71 1.22 4.76 9.99
N LEU A 72 2.04 3.73 10.21
CA LEU A 72 1.77 2.77 11.30
C LEU A 72 1.97 3.40 12.68
N SER A 73 2.99 4.23 12.85
CA SER A 73 3.29 4.93 14.12
C SER A 73 2.58 6.28 14.27
N GLY A 74 2.10 6.87 13.18
CA GLY A 74 1.50 8.20 13.17
C GLY A 74 -0.02 8.23 13.35
N PRO A 75 -0.61 9.44 13.36
CA PRO A 75 -2.05 9.63 13.34
C PRO A 75 -2.66 8.99 12.09
N LYS A 76 -3.87 8.44 12.24
CA LYS A 76 -4.60 7.74 11.18
C LYS A 76 -5.97 8.38 11.02
N MET A 77 -6.30 8.74 9.79
CA MET A 77 -7.64 9.21 9.42
C MET A 77 -8.42 8.04 8.82
N PRO A 78 -9.49 7.55 9.46
CA PRO A 78 -10.30 6.46 8.89
C PRO A 78 -10.83 6.82 7.50
N LEU A 79 -10.78 5.88 6.56
CA LEU A 79 -11.27 6.08 5.20
C LEU A 79 -12.39 5.10 4.84
N TRP A 80 -12.14 3.80 5.00
CA TRP A 80 -13.12 2.75 4.71
C TRP A 80 -13.17 1.73 5.83
N GLN A 81 -14.37 1.20 6.04
CA GLN A 81 -14.61 0.11 6.96
C GLN A 81 -15.16 -1.09 6.18
N GLY A 82 -14.84 -2.30 6.66
CA GLY A 82 -15.48 -3.51 6.15
C GLY A 82 -15.00 -3.97 4.77
N VAL A 83 -13.77 -3.66 4.36
CA VAL A 83 -13.25 -4.12 3.05
C VAL A 83 -12.97 -5.62 3.13
N SER A 84 -13.74 -6.42 2.41
CA SER A 84 -13.57 -7.88 2.39
C SER A 84 -12.17 -8.28 1.94
N ILE A 85 -11.54 -9.18 2.69
CA ILE A 85 -10.24 -9.76 2.35
C ILE A 85 -10.40 -11.27 2.18
N PRO A 86 -10.13 -11.82 0.99
CA PRO A 86 -10.07 -13.26 0.81
C PRO A 86 -8.73 -13.80 1.33
N GLY A 87 -8.78 -14.91 2.06
CA GLY A 87 -7.59 -15.66 2.47
C GLY A 87 -7.42 -15.82 3.98
N PHE A 88 -6.38 -16.58 4.37
CA PHE A 88 -6.07 -16.85 5.77
C PHE A 88 -5.40 -15.66 6.45
N TRP A 89 -5.77 -15.45 7.71
CA TRP A 89 -5.24 -14.40 8.56
C TRP A 89 -3.73 -14.51 8.72
N SER A 90 -3.00 -13.65 8.00
CA SER A 90 -1.54 -13.58 8.03
C SER A 90 -1.04 -12.23 7.54
N GLY A 91 0.13 -11.82 8.01
CA GLY A 91 0.81 -10.61 7.54
C GLY A 91 1.06 -10.60 6.02
N PRO A 92 1.62 -11.68 5.43
CA PRO A 92 1.82 -11.76 3.98
C PRO A 92 0.54 -11.63 3.15
N THR A 93 -0.56 -12.26 3.59
CA THR A 93 -1.88 -12.11 2.94
C THR A 93 -2.33 -10.66 2.97
N LEU A 94 -2.23 -9.99 4.13
CA LEU A 94 -2.59 -8.57 4.27
C LEU A 94 -1.74 -7.67 3.38
N ALA A 95 -0.43 -7.93 3.30
CA ALA A 95 0.49 -7.14 2.48
C ALA A 95 0.20 -7.29 0.98
N LYS A 96 -0.06 -8.51 0.51
CA LYS A 96 -0.47 -8.78 -0.88
C LYS A 96 -1.79 -8.07 -1.21
N PHE A 97 -2.79 -8.25 -0.35
CA PHE A 97 -4.10 -7.62 -0.48
C PHE A 97 -4.00 -6.08 -0.51
N GLY A 98 -3.35 -5.49 0.48
CA GLY A 98 -3.28 -4.04 0.64
C GLY A 98 -2.57 -3.33 -0.52
N ARG A 99 -1.50 -3.94 -1.06
CA ARG A 99 -0.82 -3.43 -2.27
C ARG A 99 -1.75 -3.41 -3.47
N ALA A 100 -2.42 -4.53 -3.75
CA ALA A 100 -3.33 -4.65 -4.89
C ALA A 100 -4.49 -3.65 -4.77
N TRP A 101 -5.11 -3.60 -3.59
CA TRP A 101 -6.23 -2.71 -3.31
C TRP A 101 -5.85 -1.23 -3.47
N ALA A 102 -4.70 -0.81 -2.92
CA ALA A 102 -4.26 0.59 -3.00
C ALA A 102 -3.94 1.01 -4.44
N LEU A 103 -3.27 0.15 -5.21
CA LEU A 103 -2.98 0.42 -6.62
C LEU A 103 -4.27 0.56 -7.44
N GLU A 104 -5.28 -0.27 -7.17
CA GLU A 104 -6.59 -0.16 -7.82
C GLU A 104 -7.26 1.18 -7.50
N GLN A 105 -7.29 1.61 -6.24
CA GLN A 105 -7.86 2.90 -5.86
C GLN A 105 -7.15 4.09 -6.51
N MET A 106 -5.82 4.07 -6.56
CA MET A 106 -5.03 5.14 -7.17
C MET A 106 -5.17 5.18 -8.71
N SER A 107 -5.44 4.04 -9.34
CA SER A 107 -5.66 3.96 -10.79
C SER A 107 -7.02 4.49 -11.26
N GLY A 108 -7.93 4.83 -10.33
CA GLY A 108 -9.20 5.48 -10.64
C GLY A 108 -10.40 4.54 -10.84
N ARG A 109 -10.27 3.22 -10.58
CA ARG A 109 -11.43 2.33 -10.40
C ARG A 109 -12.06 2.55 -9.01
N ARG A 110 -12.61 3.74 -8.79
CA ARG A 110 -13.36 4.08 -7.58
C ARG A 110 -14.67 3.29 -7.58
N GLY A 111 -14.71 2.14 -6.89
CA GLY A 111 -15.97 1.44 -6.59
C GLY A 111 -16.01 -0.10 -6.70
N THR A 112 -14.93 -0.78 -7.08
CA THR A 112 -14.95 -2.25 -7.22
C THR A 112 -13.96 -2.91 -6.24
N PRO A 113 -14.35 -3.96 -5.50
CA PRO A 113 -13.41 -4.75 -4.72
C PRO A 113 -12.38 -5.40 -5.65
N ALA A 114 -11.12 -5.41 -5.22
CA ALA A 114 -10.04 -6.12 -5.89
C ALA A 114 -10.41 -7.59 -6.08
N VAL A 115 -10.69 -8.00 -7.31
CA VAL A 115 -10.79 -9.41 -7.67
C VAL A 115 -9.37 -9.94 -7.71
N ILE A 116 -9.00 -10.70 -6.67
CA ILE A 116 -7.75 -11.46 -6.64
C ILE A 116 -8.06 -12.80 -7.31
N THR A 117 -7.66 -12.97 -8.57
CA THR A 117 -7.66 -14.28 -9.22
C THR A 117 -6.47 -15.11 -8.74
N GLU A 118 -6.72 -16.41 -8.53
CA GLU A 118 -5.79 -17.41 -7.99
C GLU A 118 -4.51 -17.61 -8.80
#